data_AF-H1HM80-F1
#
_entry.id   AF-H1HM80-F1
#
_cell.length_a   1.000
_cell.length_b   1.000
_cell.length_c   1.000
_cell.angle_alpha   90.00
_cell.angle_beta   90.00
_cell.angle_gamma   90.00
#
_symmetry.space_group_name_H-M   'P 1'
#
loop_
_entity.id
_entity.type
_entity.pdbx_description
1 polymer ?
#
loop_
_entity_poly.entity_id
_entity_poly.type
_entity_poly.pdbx_seq_one_letter_code
_entity_poly.pdbx_strand_id
1 'polypeptide(L)'
;MKIRNQNTYRLQHMEHYQFVNHVLTICKEAKIEKLDAVLVALQKAFEKEDLSLNLPRKEEGTKELRELDKERSNAYRALIFAVKLNQNSEVKTNRDAAEKLSEVISRYPKLLKANYDKKSGMIKNLVTDFSETETLEHVKLLKIKPYIDRLSNANKTFDELYCSRLKSSIPTGTFDVKALRAETDAALNDVLRRIDSLDDLEPETPNLAELIKHYNALVEKKHFTLSHRAGTSQTARKKRTAGYAALLQPGFAQLEESLDLPSKTLSFTGKTKGTGAKRNYQLAIKGQTGLDGKPRMVWVIVDKNGKLSEVK
;
A
#
# COMPACT_ATOMS: atom_id res chain seq x y z
N MET A 1 -2.75 16.57 -40.93
CA MET A 1 -3.34 17.26 -39.73
C MET A 1 -2.35 17.09 -38.58
N LYS A 2 -1.98 18.13 -37.83
CA LYS A 2 -0.97 17.96 -36.77
C LYS A 2 -1.49 17.15 -35.56
N ILE A 3 -0.67 16.24 -35.06
CA ILE A 3 -0.92 15.52 -33.80
C ILE A 3 -0.78 16.47 -32.61
N ARG A 4 -1.68 16.35 -31.64
CA ARG A 4 -1.62 17.12 -30.39
C ARG A 4 -0.68 16.45 -29.39
N ASN A 5 0.18 17.24 -28.74
CA ASN A 5 1.03 16.73 -27.67
C ASN A 5 0.22 16.49 -26.38
N GLN A 6 0.44 15.36 -25.71
CA GLN A 6 -0.20 15.00 -24.45
C GLN A 6 0.85 14.81 -23.35
N ASN A 7 0.69 15.53 -22.23
CA ASN A 7 1.51 15.32 -21.05
C ASN A 7 0.99 14.12 -20.23
N THR A 8 1.55 12.94 -20.49
CA THR A 8 1.19 11.67 -19.86
C THR A 8 1.62 11.57 -18.38
N TYR A 9 2.60 12.36 -17.94
CA TYR A 9 3.07 12.40 -16.55
C TYR A 9 1.98 12.80 -15.55
N ARG A 10 1.03 13.66 -15.96
CA ARG A 10 -0.08 14.09 -15.09
C ARG A 10 -1.20 13.05 -14.94
N LEU A 11 -1.19 12.01 -15.78
CA LEU A 11 -2.16 10.92 -15.71
C LEU A 11 -1.80 9.99 -14.55
N GLN A 12 -2.80 9.64 -13.74
CA GLN A 12 -2.64 8.59 -12.73
C GLN A 12 -2.34 7.24 -13.41
N HIS A 13 -1.74 6.28 -12.69
CA HIS A 13 -1.29 5.00 -13.26
C HIS A 13 -2.35 4.30 -14.12
N MET A 14 -3.57 4.15 -13.62
CA MET A 14 -4.66 3.52 -14.38
C MET A 14 -5.15 4.37 -15.56
N GLU A 15 -5.08 5.70 -15.45
CA GLU A 15 -5.48 6.61 -16.53
C GLU A 15 -4.47 6.62 -17.68
N HIS A 16 -3.19 6.44 -17.34
CA HIS A 16 -2.07 6.28 -18.26
C HIS A 16 -2.15 4.96 -19.00
N TYR A 17 -2.25 3.86 -18.26
CA TYR A 17 -2.48 2.52 -18.79
C TYR A 17 -3.64 2.49 -19.80
N GLN A 18 -4.81 3.03 -19.42
CA GLN A 18 -5.95 3.07 -20.35
C GLN A 18 -5.77 4.03 -21.52
N PHE A 19 -4.99 5.10 -21.36
CA PHE A 19 -4.67 5.98 -22.48
C PHE A 19 -3.81 5.24 -23.52
N VAL A 20 -2.77 4.52 -23.08
CA VAL A 20 -1.92 3.70 -23.95
C VAL A 20 -2.73 2.60 -24.62
N ASN A 21 -3.62 1.92 -23.89
CA ASN A 21 -4.54 0.93 -24.44
C ASN A 21 -5.39 1.52 -25.57
N HIS A 22 -6.03 2.68 -25.35
CA HIS A 22 -6.82 3.33 -26.39
C HIS A 22 -5.97 3.71 -27.63
N VAL A 23 -4.73 4.18 -27.44
CA VAL A 23 -3.83 4.50 -28.55
C VAL A 23 -3.46 3.23 -29.33
N LEU A 24 -3.16 2.13 -28.65
CA LEU A 24 -2.92 0.83 -29.28
C LEU A 24 -4.13 0.35 -30.08
N THR A 25 -5.34 0.48 -29.52
CA THR A 25 -6.60 0.10 -30.19
C THR A 25 -6.79 0.89 -31.49
N ILE A 26 -6.75 2.22 -31.43
CA ILE A 26 -6.98 3.05 -32.63
C ILE A 26 -5.90 2.82 -33.70
N CYS A 27 -4.64 2.57 -33.30
CA CYS A 27 -3.56 2.29 -34.25
C CYS A 27 -3.74 0.92 -34.92
N LYS A 28 -4.18 -0.10 -34.17
CA LYS A 28 -4.50 -1.44 -34.72
C LYS A 28 -5.71 -1.41 -35.65
N GLU A 29 -6.72 -0.61 -35.32
CA GLU A 29 -7.91 -0.41 -36.17
C GLU A 29 -7.57 0.27 -37.49
N ALA A 30 -6.62 1.21 -37.48
CA ALA A 30 -6.17 1.91 -38.70
C ALA A 30 -5.44 0.98 -39.70
N LYS A 31 -4.88 -0.13 -39.23
CA LYS A 31 -4.18 -1.16 -40.05
C LYS A 31 -3.10 -0.58 -40.98
N ILE A 32 -2.33 0.39 -40.50
CA ILE A 32 -1.23 1.00 -41.25
C ILE A 32 0.03 0.16 -41.02
N GLU A 33 0.45 -0.61 -42.03
CA GLU A 33 1.60 -1.54 -41.95
C GLU A 33 2.90 -0.86 -41.45
N LYS A 34 3.09 0.41 -41.81
CA LYS A 34 4.27 1.21 -41.39
C LYS A 34 4.32 1.49 -39.88
N LEU A 35 3.26 1.20 -39.14
CA LEU A 35 3.21 1.30 -37.67
C LEU A 35 3.53 -0.03 -36.98
N ASP A 36 3.49 -1.17 -37.65
CA ASP A 36 3.53 -2.49 -36.98
C ASP A 36 4.77 -2.68 -36.10
N ALA A 37 5.95 -2.28 -36.56
CA ALA A 37 7.19 -2.40 -35.79
C ALA A 37 7.16 -1.61 -34.49
N VAL A 38 6.63 -0.38 -34.51
CA VAL A 38 6.53 0.48 -33.31
C VAL A 38 5.37 0.04 -32.40
N LEU A 39 4.30 -0.53 -32.97
CA LEU A 39 3.19 -1.09 -32.21
C LEU A 39 3.59 -2.35 -31.43
N VAL A 40 4.46 -3.20 -31.97
CA VAL A 40 4.99 -4.37 -31.24
C VAL A 40 5.79 -3.93 -30.02
N ALA A 41 6.61 -2.89 -30.13
CA ALA A 41 7.36 -2.34 -29.00
C ALA A 41 6.42 -1.75 -27.93
N LEU A 42 5.43 -0.95 -28.36
CA LEU A 42 4.43 -0.37 -27.46
C LEU A 42 3.59 -1.44 -26.76
N GLN A 43 3.17 -2.50 -27.47
CA GLN A 43 2.42 -3.62 -26.91
C GLN A 43 3.21 -4.34 -25.81
N LYS A 44 4.50 -4.60 -26.02
CA LYS A 44 5.37 -5.22 -25.02
C LYS A 44 5.53 -4.35 -23.78
N ALA A 45 5.74 -3.04 -23.95
CA ALA A 45 5.84 -2.10 -22.83
C ALA A 45 4.52 -2.02 -22.04
N PHE A 46 3.38 -1.97 -22.75
CA PHE A 46 2.04 -1.99 -22.18
C PHE A 46 1.77 -3.23 -21.32
N GLU A 47 2.13 -4.43 -21.79
CA GLU A 47 1.96 -5.68 -21.04
C GLU A 47 2.80 -5.70 -19.76
N LYS A 48 4.04 -5.19 -19.79
CA LYS A 48 4.86 -5.05 -18.58
C LYS A 48 4.25 -4.08 -17.57
N GLU A 49 3.72 -2.96 -18.05
CA GLU A 49 3.02 -2.00 -17.20
C GLU A 49 1.76 -2.64 -16.58
N ASP A 50 0.96 -3.36 -17.36
CA ASP A 50 -0.24 -4.09 -16.90
C ASP A 50 0.07 -5.03 -15.73
N LEU A 51 1.10 -5.87 -15.89
CA LEU A 51 1.56 -6.81 -14.85
C LEU A 51 1.91 -6.09 -13.54
N SER A 52 2.53 -4.91 -13.64
CA SER A 52 2.89 -4.12 -12.45
C SER A 52 1.68 -3.49 -11.76
N LEU A 53 0.63 -3.20 -12.51
CA LEU A 53 -0.59 -2.53 -12.05
C LEU A 53 -1.64 -3.49 -11.52
N ASN A 54 -1.64 -4.74 -11.98
CA ASN A 54 -2.58 -5.80 -11.62
C ASN A 54 -2.10 -6.71 -10.48
N LEU A 55 -1.25 -6.19 -9.59
CA LEU A 55 -0.84 -6.93 -8.40
C LEU A 55 -1.99 -7.06 -7.38
N PRO A 56 -2.20 -8.25 -6.78
CA PRO A 56 -3.21 -8.43 -5.75
C PRO A 56 -2.96 -7.48 -4.56
N ARG A 57 -3.92 -6.60 -4.27
CA ARG A 57 -3.82 -5.63 -3.15
C ARG A 57 -3.95 -6.29 -1.77
N LYS A 58 -4.59 -7.46 -1.73
CA LYS A 58 -4.58 -8.38 -0.59
C LYS A 58 -3.88 -9.62 -1.10
N GLU A 59 -2.94 -10.13 -0.34
CA GLU A 59 -2.36 -11.43 -0.64
C GLU A 59 -3.51 -12.46 -0.67
N GLU A 60 -3.85 -12.98 -1.84
CA GLU A 60 -4.82 -14.07 -1.97
C GLU A 60 -4.43 -15.22 -1.04
N GLY A 61 -5.41 -15.90 -0.45
CA GLY A 61 -5.16 -16.96 0.54
C GLY A 61 -4.82 -16.48 1.97
N THR A 62 -4.79 -15.17 2.27
CA THR A 62 -4.61 -14.69 3.68
C THR A 62 -5.68 -15.26 4.62
N LYS A 63 -6.89 -15.50 4.12
CA LYS A 63 -7.99 -16.08 4.89
C LYS A 63 -7.73 -17.56 5.18
N GLU A 64 -7.38 -18.33 4.16
CA GLU A 64 -7.06 -19.76 4.28
C GLU A 64 -5.89 -20.00 5.25
N LEU A 65 -4.82 -19.21 5.12
CA LEU A 65 -3.66 -19.34 6.00
C LEU A 65 -3.99 -18.99 7.46
N ARG A 66 -4.89 -18.03 7.69
CA ARG A 66 -5.42 -17.73 9.05
C ARG A 66 -6.30 -18.85 9.58
N GLU A 67 -7.10 -19.49 8.73
CA GLU A 67 -7.93 -20.63 9.11
C GLU A 67 -7.06 -21.83 9.50
N LEU A 68 -6.04 -22.16 8.70
CA LEU A 68 -5.06 -23.19 9.05
C LEU A 68 -4.27 -22.84 10.33
N ASP A 69 -3.87 -21.58 10.54
CA ASP A 69 -3.22 -21.19 11.80
C ASP A 69 -4.17 -21.30 13.01
N LYS A 70 -5.46 -21.04 12.81
CA LYS A 70 -6.49 -21.21 13.84
C LYS A 70 -6.68 -22.70 14.16
N GLU A 71 -6.76 -23.57 13.15
CA GLU A 71 -6.84 -25.01 13.32
C GLU A 71 -5.63 -25.57 14.07
N ARG A 72 -4.43 -25.16 13.66
CA ARG A 72 -3.17 -25.48 14.34
C ARG A 72 -3.17 -25.03 15.79
N SER A 73 -3.61 -23.79 16.04
CA SER A 73 -3.71 -23.24 17.39
C SER A 73 -4.74 -24.01 18.24
N ASN A 74 -5.84 -24.49 17.65
CA ASN A 74 -6.84 -25.30 18.32
C ASN A 74 -6.33 -26.72 18.61
N ALA A 75 -5.59 -27.34 17.69
CA ALA A 75 -4.96 -28.64 17.91
C ALA A 75 -3.98 -28.58 19.09
N TYR A 76 -3.18 -27.52 19.18
CA TYR A 76 -2.29 -27.31 20.32
C TYR A 76 -3.03 -27.15 21.65
N ARG A 77 -4.12 -26.36 21.66
CA ARG A 77 -4.97 -26.22 22.86
C ARG A 77 -5.59 -27.55 23.28
N ALA A 78 -6.06 -28.34 22.33
CA ALA A 78 -6.64 -29.65 22.60
C ALA A 78 -5.61 -30.59 23.25
N LEU A 79 -4.37 -30.60 22.74
CA LEU A 79 -3.27 -31.36 23.34
C LEU A 79 -2.98 -30.91 24.78
N ILE A 80 -2.89 -29.60 25.03
CA ILE A 80 -2.69 -29.07 26.39
C ILE A 80 -3.83 -29.46 27.31
N PHE A 81 -5.09 -29.38 26.86
CA PHE A 81 -6.22 -29.78 27.68
C PHE A 81 -6.24 -31.27 27.98
N ALA A 82 -5.82 -32.13 27.04
CA ALA A 82 -5.68 -33.56 27.28
C ALA A 82 -4.63 -33.86 28.37
N VAL A 83 -3.50 -33.15 28.37
CA VAL A 83 -2.47 -33.29 29.43
C VAL A 83 -3.00 -32.76 30.76
N LYS A 84 -3.62 -31.57 30.78
CA LYS A 84 -4.18 -30.97 32.00
C LYS A 84 -5.29 -31.82 32.63
N LEU A 85 -6.11 -32.48 31.81
CA LEU A 85 -7.12 -33.42 32.29
C LEU A 85 -6.46 -34.54 33.12
N ASN A 86 -5.37 -35.11 32.60
CA ASN A 86 -4.66 -36.19 33.28
C ASN A 86 -3.85 -35.73 34.50
N GLN A 87 -3.39 -34.47 34.54
CA GLN A 87 -2.79 -33.87 35.76
C GLN A 87 -3.80 -33.79 36.93
N ASN A 88 -5.10 -33.72 36.63
CA ASN A 88 -6.17 -33.69 37.64
C ASN A 88 -6.81 -35.08 37.85
N SER A 89 -6.22 -36.16 37.33
CA SER A 89 -6.74 -37.51 37.52
C SER A 89 -6.58 -37.98 38.97
N GLU A 90 -7.55 -38.74 39.48
CA GLU A 90 -7.45 -39.41 40.79
C GLU A 90 -6.33 -40.47 40.80
N VAL A 91 -6.00 -41.02 39.62
CA VAL A 91 -4.97 -42.05 39.46
C VAL A 91 -3.57 -41.41 39.47
N LYS A 92 -2.75 -41.77 40.47
CA LYS A 92 -1.40 -41.22 40.64
C LYS A 92 -0.49 -41.43 39.41
N THR A 93 -0.50 -42.62 38.81
CA THR A 93 0.32 -42.91 37.63
C THR A 93 -0.02 -42.03 36.43
N ASN A 94 -1.29 -41.66 36.26
CA ASN A 94 -1.71 -40.73 35.20
C ASN A 94 -1.20 -39.32 35.46
N ARG A 95 -1.22 -38.86 36.73
CA ARG A 95 -0.69 -37.56 37.11
C ARG A 95 0.82 -37.46 36.89
N ASP A 96 1.57 -38.47 37.33
CA ASP A 96 3.02 -38.51 37.19
C ASP A 96 3.43 -38.48 35.69
N ALA A 97 2.74 -39.25 34.85
CA ALA A 97 2.95 -39.23 33.40
C ALA A 97 2.57 -37.88 32.76
N ALA A 98 1.46 -37.28 33.20
CA ALA A 98 1.02 -35.99 32.69
C ALA A 98 1.97 -34.84 33.08
N GLU A 99 2.60 -34.92 34.26
CA GLU A 99 3.60 -33.95 34.69
C GLU A 99 4.84 -34.00 33.80
N LYS A 100 5.31 -35.20 33.46
CA LYS A 100 6.42 -35.38 32.49
C LYS A 100 6.12 -34.80 31.11
N LEU A 101 4.89 -34.97 30.63
CA LEU A 101 4.47 -34.38 29.37
C LEU A 101 4.32 -32.86 29.47
N SER A 102 3.92 -32.33 30.62
CA SER A 102 3.87 -30.89 30.91
C SER A 102 5.27 -30.26 30.93
N GLU A 103 6.26 -30.93 31.53
CA GLU A 103 7.67 -30.53 31.49
C GLU A 103 8.16 -30.37 30.04
N VAL A 104 7.85 -31.33 29.16
CA VAL A 104 8.19 -31.24 27.72
C VAL A 104 7.48 -30.05 27.05
N ILE A 105 6.18 -29.85 27.28
CA ILE A 105 5.43 -28.71 26.73
C ILE A 105 6.03 -27.37 27.20
N SER A 106 6.53 -27.30 28.44
CA SER A 106 7.07 -26.07 29.03
C SER A 106 8.33 -25.54 28.32
N ARG A 107 9.07 -26.42 27.62
CA ARG A 107 10.25 -26.06 26.80
C ARG A 107 9.90 -25.13 25.63
N TYR A 108 8.62 -25.07 25.24
CA TYR A 108 8.12 -24.28 24.10
C TYR A 108 7.15 -23.18 24.56
N PRO A 109 7.63 -22.16 25.31
CA PRO A 109 6.78 -21.15 25.92
C PRO A 109 6.19 -20.20 24.86
N LYS A 110 4.98 -19.71 25.15
CA LYS A 110 4.28 -18.68 24.35
C LYS A 110 4.04 -19.09 22.89
N LEU A 111 3.99 -20.38 22.58
CA LEU A 111 3.80 -20.94 21.23
C LEU A 111 2.64 -20.30 20.45
N LEU A 112 1.49 -20.11 21.10
CA LEU A 112 0.30 -19.50 20.45
C LEU A 112 0.49 -18.02 20.06
N LYS A 113 1.42 -17.31 20.71
CA LYS A 113 1.73 -15.89 20.44
C LYS A 113 2.92 -15.72 19.49
N ALA A 114 3.58 -16.81 19.10
CA ALA A 114 4.72 -16.76 18.20
C ALA A 114 4.28 -16.43 16.76
N ASN A 115 5.19 -15.84 15.97
CA ASN A 115 5.01 -15.71 14.53
C ASN A 115 4.95 -17.09 13.86
N TYR A 116 4.57 -17.13 12.58
CA TYR A 116 4.32 -18.39 11.87
C TYR A 116 5.52 -19.33 11.86
N ASP A 117 6.71 -18.84 11.50
CA ASP A 117 7.92 -19.67 11.42
C ASP A 117 8.32 -20.24 12.78
N LYS A 118 8.34 -19.39 13.81
CA LYS A 118 8.66 -19.81 15.18
C LYS A 118 7.64 -20.81 15.70
N LYS A 119 6.34 -20.59 15.42
CA LYS A 119 5.28 -21.55 15.80
C LYS A 119 5.48 -22.89 15.08
N SER A 120 5.76 -22.87 13.78
CA SER A 120 6.03 -24.08 12.99
C SER A 120 7.22 -24.87 13.54
N GLY A 121 8.33 -24.20 13.85
CA GLY A 121 9.52 -24.82 14.43
C GLY A 121 9.29 -25.37 15.83
N MET A 122 8.63 -24.60 16.70
CA MET A 122 8.27 -25.05 18.06
C MET A 122 7.38 -26.30 18.03
N ILE A 123 6.39 -26.34 17.15
CA ILE A 123 5.51 -27.52 17.04
C ILE A 123 6.28 -28.74 16.49
N LYS A 124 7.15 -28.56 15.49
CA LYS A 124 7.99 -29.65 14.96
C LYS A 124 8.83 -30.28 16.07
N ASN A 125 9.57 -29.45 16.83
CA ASN A 125 10.40 -29.94 17.92
C ASN A 125 9.56 -30.57 19.04
N LEU A 126 8.42 -29.97 19.42
CA LEU A 126 7.51 -30.54 20.41
C LEU A 126 7.01 -31.95 20.01
N VAL A 127 6.65 -32.16 18.74
CA VAL A 127 6.22 -33.47 18.23
C VAL A 127 7.37 -34.48 18.25
N THR A 128 8.59 -34.04 17.95
CA THR A 128 9.80 -34.87 18.07
C THR A 128 10.06 -35.28 19.52
N ASP A 129 10.02 -34.34 20.47
CA ASP A 129 10.23 -34.63 21.89
C ASP A 129 9.20 -35.64 22.44
N PHE A 130 7.95 -35.60 21.96
CA PHE A 130 6.94 -36.60 22.32
C PHE A 130 7.19 -37.99 21.72
N SER A 131 8.05 -38.09 20.72
CA SER A 131 8.44 -39.35 20.07
C SER A 131 9.69 -39.98 20.69
N GLU A 132 10.38 -39.27 21.60
CA GLU A 132 11.50 -39.82 22.37
C GLU A 132 11.04 -40.99 23.24
N THR A 133 11.88 -42.03 23.38
CA THR A 133 11.51 -43.30 24.00
C THR A 133 10.89 -43.15 25.39
N GLU A 134 11.46 -42.28 26.24
CA GLU A 134 10.96 -42.04 27.60
C GLU A 134 9.59 -41.34 27.60
N THR A 135 9.43 -40.31 26.78
CA THR A 135 8.19 -39.54 26.66
C THR A 135 7.07 -40.35 26.00
N LEU A 136 7.43 -41.24 25.06
CA LEU A 136 6.50 -42.03 24.28
C LEU A 136 5.71 -43.02 25.15
N GLU A 137 6.31 -43.57 26.21
CA GLU A 137 5.60 -44.45 27.13
C GLU A 137 4.51 -43.70 27.91
N HIS A 138 4.77 -42.45 28.32
CA HIS A 138 3.75 -41.58 28.92
C HIS A 138 2.65 -41.22 27.92
N VAL A 139 3.00 -40.96 26.65
CA VAL A 139 2.04 -40.71 25.56
C VAL A 139 1.10 -41.91 25.35
N LYS A 140 1.64 -43.14 25.38
CA LYS A 140 0.86 -44.38 25.25
C LYS A 140 -0.05 -44.59 26.46
N LEU A 141 0.48 -44.42 27.68
CA LEU A 141 -0.28 -44.59 28.93
C LEU A 141 -1.52 -43.69 28.96
N LEU A 142 -1.36 -42.41 28.60
CA LEU A 142 -2.47 -41.44 28.62
C LEU A 142 -3.31 -41.43 27.35
N LYS A 143 -2.98 -42.26 26.35
CA LYS A 143 -3.67 -42.35 25.05
C LYS A 143 -3.79 -41.00 24.32
N ILE A 144 -2.78 -40.13 24.45
CA ILE A 144 -2.81 -38.77 23.88
C ILE A 144 -2.26 -38.66 22.46
N LYS A 145 -1.74 -39.76 21.90
CA LYS A 145 -1.21 -39.83 20.52
C LYS A 145 -2.12 -39.18 19.46
N PRO A 146 -3.46 -39.37 19.46
CA PRO A 146 -4.33 -38.71 18.49
C PRO A 146 -4.26 -37.17 18.49
N TYR A 147 -4.00 -36.55 19.65
CA TYR A 147 -3.84 -35.09 19.75
C TYR A 147 -2.50 -34.61 19.19
N ILE A 148 -1.44 -35.40 19.38
CA ILE A 148 -0.10 -35.13 18.82
C ILE A 148 -0.16 -35.25 17.29
N ASP A 149 -0.78 -36.32 16.78
CA ASP A 149 -0.93 -36.54 15.33
C ASP A 149 -1.76 -35.43 14.68
N ARG A 150 -2.86 -35.01 15.33
CA ARG A 150 -3.66 -33.86 14.88
C ARG A 150 -2.85 -32.57 14.81
N LEU A 151 -2.03 -32.28 15.82
CA LEU A 151 -1.18 -31.09 15.85
C LEU A 151 -0.09 -31.15 14.76
N SER A 152 0.54 -32.32 14.60
CA SER A 152 1.54 -32.55 13.56
C SER A 152 0.97 -32.34 12.16
N ASN A 153 -0.19 -32.94 11.86
CA ASN A 153 -0.87 -32.79 10.58
C ASN A 153 -1.27 -31.33 10.32
N ALA A 154 -1.90 -30.66 11.30
CA ALA A 154 -2.27 -29.25 11.15
C ALA A 154 -1.06 -28.35 10.91
N ASN A 155 0.08 -28.65 11.53
CA ASN A 155 1.32 -27.91 11.29
C ASN A 155 1.90 -28.18 9.91
N LYS A 156 1.87 -29.43 9.43
CA LYS A 156 2.33 -29.80 8.08
C LYS A 156 1.50 -29.13 6.99
N THR A 157 0.17 -29.17 7.08
CA THR A 157 -0.73 -28.52 6.12
C THR A 157 -0.52 -27.01 6.08
N PHE A 158 -0.31 -26.38 7.24
CA PHE A 158 0.05 -24.96 7.31
C PHE A 158 1.39 -24.68 6.59
N ASP A 159 2.42 -25.47 6.88
CA ASP A 159 3.79 -25.28 6.34
C ASP A 159 3.83 -25.45 4.82
N GLU A 160 3.10 -26.43 4.28
CA GLU A 160 2.97 -26.68 2.84
C GLU A 160 2.32 -25.48 2.11
N LEU A 161 1.22 -24.95 2.64
CA LEU A 161 0.57 -23.76 2.07
C LEU A 161 1.45 -22.50 2.22
N TYR A 162 2.13 -22.36 3.35
CA TYR A 162 3.04 -21.24 3.58
C TYR A 162 4.21 -21.27 2.58
N CYS A 163 4.80 -22.43 2.32
CA CYS A 163 5.90 -22.58 1.37
C CYS A 163 5.46 -22.43 -0.09
N SER A 164 4.29 -22.96 -0.48
CA SER A 164 3.76 -22.77 -1.84
C SER A 164 3.51 -21.29 -2.14
N ARG A 165 3.07 -20.52 -1.14
CA ARG A 165 2.91 -19.07 -1.21
C ARG A 165 4.23 -18.34 -1.38
N LEU A 166 5.28 -18.72 -0.66
CA LEU A 166 6.60 -18.08 -0.82
C LEU A 166 7.13 -18.24 -2.26
N LYS A 167 6.75 -19.31 -2.96
CA LYS A 167 7.10 -19.52 -4.37
C LYS A 167 6.28 -18.66 -5.34
N SER A 168 5.02 -18.36 -5.02
CA SER A 168 4.13 -17.55 -5.86
C SER A 168 4.15 -16.07 -5.51
N SER A 169 4.71 -15.69 -4.36
CA SER A 169 4.79 -14.29 -3.95
C SER A 169 5.77 -13.52 -4.83
N ILE A 170 5.28 -12.46 -5.47
CA ILE A 170 6.13 -11.47 -6.15
C ILE A 170 6.81 -10.64 -5.05
N PRO A 171 8.16 -10.61 -4.98
CA PRO A 171 8.86 -9.81 -3.99
C PRO A 171 8.43 -8.35 -4.00
N THR A 172 8.40 -7.73 -2.82
CA THR A 172 8.13 -6.30 -2.73
C THR A 172 9.25 -5.54 -3.45
N GLY A 173 8.88 -4.67 -4.40
CA GLY A 173 9.85 -3.90 -5.20
C GLY A 173 10.29 -4.58 -6.49
N THR A 174 9.67 -5.71 -6.90
CA THR A 174 9.95 -6.34 -8.21
C THR A 174 9.73 -5.39 -9.38
N PHE A 175 8.76 -4.49 -9.29
CA PHE A 175 8.45 -3.55 -10.37
C PHE A 175 8.75 -2.12 -9.95
N ASP A 176 9.64 -1.47 -10.69
CA ASP A 176 9.71 -0.01 -10.72
C ASP A 176 8.65 0.51 -11.69
N VAL A 177 7.45 0.73 -11.17
CA VAL A 177 6.30 1.24 -11.95
C VAL A 177 6.63 2.57 -12.65
N LYS A 178 7.53 3.39 -12.08
CA LYS A 178 7.92 4.66 -12.70
C LYS A 178 8.82 4.42 -13.91
N ALA A 179 9.79 3.50 -13.79
CA ALA A 179 10.64 3.11 -14.91
C ALA A 179 9.83 2.44 -16.02
N LEU A 180 8.90 1.54 -15.67
CA LEU A 180 8.01 0.90 -16.64
C LEU A 180 7.14 1.92 -17.39
N ARG A 181 6.59 2.91 -16.69
CA ARG A 181 5.85 4.00 -17.33
C ARG A 181 6.72 4.83 -18.27
N ALA A 182 7.98 5.08 -17.91
CA ALA A 182 8.91 5.78 -18.78
C ALA A 182 9.24 4.96 -20.04
N GLU A 183 9.36 3.64 -19.93
CA GLU A 183 9.52 2.73 -21.08
C GLU A 183 8.28 2.77 -21.98
N THR A 184 7.08 2.71 -21.41
CA THR A 184 5.81 2.84 -22.16
C THR A 184 5.69 4.21 -22.83
N ASP A 185 6.01 5.30 -22.12
CA ASP A 185 5.99 6.66 -22.66
C ASP A 185 6.97 6.81 -23.83
N ALA A 186 8.17 6.21 -23.74
CA ALA A 186 9.15 6.22 -24.83
C ALA A 186 8.61 5.49 -26.07
N ALA A 187 8.08 4.27 -25.91
CA ALA A 187 7.50 3.52 -27.01
C ALA A 187 6.26 4.22 -27.62
N LEU A 188 5.45 4.88 -26.79
CA LEU A 188 4.32 5.68 -27.25
C LEU A 188 4.81 6.87 -28.09
N ASN A 189 5.84 7.58 -27.65
CA ASN A 189 6.41 8.69 -28.41
C ASN A 189 6.98 8.25 -29.76
N ASP A 190 7.55 7.05 -29.85
CA ASP A 190 8.00 6.48 -31.14
C ASP A 190 6.82 6.24 -32.10
N VAL A 191 5.69 5.75 -31.60
CA VAL A 191 4.45 5.60 -32.39
C VAL A 191 3.96 6.97 -32.87
N LEU A 192 3.85 7.95 -31.97
CA LEU A 192 3.39 9.30 -32.33
C LEU A 192 4.31 9.97 -33.35
N ARG A 193 5.64 9.86 -33.16
CA ARG A 193 6.62 10.37 -34.11
C ARG A 193 6.47 9.72 -35.49
N ARG A 194 6.19 8.41 -35.53
CA ARG A 194 5.95 7.69 -36.78
C ARG A 194 4.68 8.19 -37.48
N ILE A 195 3.59 8.41 -36.75
CA ILE A 195 2.35 8.96 -37.32
C ILE A 195 2.59 10.38 -37.84
N ASP A 196 3.30 11.24 -37.09
CA ASP A 196 3.66 12.58 -37.55
C ASP A 196 4.51 12.55 -38.83
N SER A 197 5.48 11.63 -38.90
CA SER A 197 6.31 11.45 -40.11
C SER A 197 5.50 10.94 -41.31
N LEU A 198 4.48 10.11 -41.08
CA LEU A 198 3.57 9.67 -42.14
C LEU A 198 2.67 10.80 -42.62
N ASP A 199 2.17 11.67 -41.73
CA ASP A 199 1.35 12.83 -42.11
C ASP A 199 2.14 13.83 -42.96
N ASP A 200 3.45 13.97 -42.69
CA ASP A 200 4.35 14.86 -43.44
C ASP A 200 4.76 14.29 -44.80
N LEU A 201 5.18 13.02 -44.83
CA LEU A 201 5.78 12.41 -46.03
C LEU A 201 4.74 11.75 -46.95
N GLU A 202 3.67 11.21 -46.40
CA GLU A 202 2.65 10.41 -47.11
C GLU A 202 1.23 10.70 -46.58
N PRO A 203 0.75 11.95 -46.68
CA PRO A 203 -0.54 12.37 -46.11
C PRO A 203 -1.74 11.60 -46.67
N GLU A 204 -1.63 11.07 -47.89
CA GLU A 204 -2.67 10.27 -48.57
C GLU A 204 -2.72 8.81 -48.10
N THR A 205 -1.93 8.43 -47.09
CA THR A 205 -1.97 7.10 -46.49
C THR A 205 -3.40 6.78 -46.00
N PRO A 206 -4.00 5.67 -46.44
CA PRO A 206 -5.35 5.29 -46.01
C PRO A 206 -5.49 5.25 -44.48
N ASN A 207 -6.62 5.74 -43.97
CA ASN A 207 -6.98 5.80 -42.55
C ASN A 207 -6.12 6.71 -41.66
N LEU A 208 -5.04 7.33 -42.18
CA LEU A 208 -4.14 8.17 -41.39
C LEU A 208 -4.83 9.42 -40.83
N ALA A 209 -5.61 10.12 -41.65
CA ALA A 209 -6.34 11.32 -41.22
C ALA A 209 -7.37 11.00 -40.13
N GLU A 210 -8.07 9.86 -40.23
CA GLU A 210 -9.02 9.40 -39.23
C GLU A 210 -8.33 9.01 -37.92
N LEU A 211 -7.20 8.30 -38.00
CA LEU A 211 -6.36 7.96 -36.85
C LEU A 211 -5.93 9.21 -36.08
N ILE A 212 -5.42 10.23 -36.77
CA ILE A 212 -5.00 11.50 -36.16
C ILE A 212 -6.18 12.21 -35.51
N LYS A 213 -7.37 12.19 -36.14
CA LYS A 213 -8.60 12.77 -35.58
C LYS A 213 -9.01 12.05 -34.30
N HIS A 214 -9.02 10.72 -34.28
CA HIS A 214 -9.38 9.91 -33.10
C HIS A 214 -8.38 10.13 -31.96
N TYR A 215 -7.08 10.15 -32.27
CA TYR A 215 -6.05 10.45 -31.30
C TYR A 215 -6.23 11.84 -30.68
N ASN A 216 -6.44 12.87 -31.50
CA ASN A 216 -6.62 14.25 -31.03
C ASN A 216 -7.86 14.41 -30.15
N ALA A 217 -8.96 13.70 -30.46
CA ALA A 217 -10.15 13.67 -29.62
C ALA A 217 -9.90 12.98 -28.26
N LEU A 218 -9.10 11.90 -28.25
CA LEU A 218 -8.68 11.23 -27.02
C LEU A 218 -7.85 12.18 -26.14
N VAL A 219 -6.87 12.89 -26.71
CA VAL A 219 -6.04 13.88 -26.02
C VAL A 219 -6.90 15.00 -25.41
N GLU A 220 -7.87 15.53 -26.16
CA GLU A 220 -8.78 16.56 -25.68
C GLU A 220 -9.60 16.11 -24.46
N LYS A 221 -10.15 14.88 -24.51
CA LYS A 221 -10.88 14.29 -23.38
C LYS A 221 -10.01 14.18 -22.13
N LYS A 222 -8.73 13.82 -22.28
CA LYS A 222 -7.79 13.73 -21.15
C LYS A 222 -7.43 15.11 -20.60
N HIS A 223 -7.23 16.10 -21.46
CA HIS A 223 -7.02 17.49 -21.03
C HIS A 223 -8.22 18.03 -20.23
N PHE A 224 -9.45 17.78 -20.70
CA PHE A 224 -10.66 18.19 -19.98
C PHE A 224 -10.70 17.60 -18.57
N THR A 225 -10.45 16.29 -18.43
CA THR A 225 -10.41 15.61 -17.13
C THR A 225 -9.34 16.22 -16.20
N LEU A 226 -8.13 16.47 -16.71
CA LEU A 226 -7.04 17.05 -15.92
C LEU A 226 -7.35 18.49 -15.49
N SER A 227 -7.92 19.29 -16.39
CA SER A 227 -8.33 20.67 -16.09
C SER A 227 -9.45 20.71 -15.05
N HIS A 228 -10.44 19.83 -15.17
CA HIS A 228 -11.51 19.72 -14.18
C HIS A 228 -10.97 19.32 -12.80
N ARG A 229 -10.06 18.33 -12.74
CA ARG A 229 -9.37 17.93 -11.51
C ARG A 229 -8.58 19.09 -10.90
N ALA A 230 -7.85 19.84 -11.70
CA ALA A 230 -7.10 21.01 -11.24
C ALA A 230 -8.04 22.07 -10.64
N GLY A 231 -9.15 22.38 -11.30
CA GLY A 231 -10.17 23.30 -10.80
C GLY A 231 -10.76 22.85 -9.45
N THR A 232 -11.22 21.60 -9.36
CA THR A 232 -11.76 21.03 -8.11
C THR A 232 -10.73 21.04 -6.98
N SER A 233 -9.48 20.71 -7.27
CA SER A 233 -8.39 20.75 -6.27
C SER A 233 -8.10 22.17 -5.78
N GLN A 234 -8.16 23.17 -6.67
CA GLN A 234 -7.97 24.58 -6.32
C GLN A 234 -9.11 25.07 -5.43
N THR A 235 -10.36 24.76 -5.77
CA THR A 235 -11.54 25.09 -4.96
C THR A 235 -11.45 24.45 -3.58
N ALA A 236 -11.10 23.16 -3.49
CA ALA A 236 -10.91 22.47 -2.22
C ALA A 236 -9.76 23.09 -1.39
N ARG A 237 -8.66 23.52 -2.03
CA ARG A 237 -7.57 24.23 -1.36
C ARG A 237 -8.02 25.57 -0.81
N LYS A 238 -8.72 26.39 -1.60
CA LYS A 238 -9.28 27.68 -1.17
C LYS A 238 -10.22 27.51 0.03
N LYS A 239 -11.15 26.55 -0.03
CA LYS A 239 -12.07 26.24 1.08
C LYS A 239 -11.31 25.84 2.35
N ARG A 240 -10.28 25.00 2.22
CA ARG A 240 -9.45 24.56 3.35
C ARG A 240 -8.65 25.70 3.97
N THR A 241 -8.02 26.53 3.14
CA THR A 241 -7.30 27.72 3.58
C THR A 241 -8.22 28.71 4.29
N ALA A 242 -9.44 28.93 3.77
CA ALA A 242 -10.46 29.75 4.43
C ALA A 242 -10.90 29.15 5.78
N GLY A 243 -11.08 27.82 5.84
CA GLY A 243 -11.37 27.12 7.10
C GLY A 243 -10.27 27.26 8.13
N TYR A 244 -8.99 27.20 7.72
CA TYR A 244 -7.87 27.48 8.62
C TYR A 244 -7.84 28.94 9.07
N ALA A 245 -8.06 29.89 8.16
CA ALA A 245 -8.15 31.29 8.54
C ALA A 245 -9.22 31.48 9.62
N ALA A 246 -10.44 30.94 9.41
CA ALA A 246 -11.53 31.01 10.38
C ALA A 246 -11.21 30.33 11.72
N LEU A 247 -10.48 29.21 11.72
CA LEU A 247 -10.02 28.54 12.95
C LEU A 247 -9.05 29.42 13.77
N LEU A 248 -8.20 30.18 13.08
CA LEU A 248 -7.15 30.97 13.72
C LEU A 248 -7.64 32.33 14.22
N GLN A 249 -8.62 32.95 13.53
CA GLN A 249 -9.11 34.30 13.85
C GLN A 249 -9.45 34.52 15.35
N PRO A 250 -10.16 33.61 16.05
CA PRO A 250 -10.52 33.83 17.45
C PRO A 250 -9.33 33.95 18.40
N GLY A 251 -8.20 33.31 18.07
CA GLY A 251 -7.01 33.31 18.92
C GLY A 251 -6.03 34.46 18.65
N PHE A 252 -6.27 35.30 17.64
CA PHE A 252 -5.35 36.38 17.27
C PHE A 252 -5.17 37.41 18.38
N ALA A 253 -6.26 37.91 18.98
CA ALA A 253 -6.18 38.94 20.02
C ALA A 253 -5.36 38.47 21.24
N GLN A 254 -5.59 37.22 21.68
CA GLN A 254 -4.83 36.62 22.78
C GLN A 254 -3.36 36.44 22.42
N LEU A 255 -3.07 36.00 21.19
CA LEU A 255 -1.69 35.81 20.76
C LEU A 255 -0.95 37.16 20.65
N GLU A 256 -1.62 38.20 20.14
CA GLU A 256 -1.10 39.57 20.08
C GLU A 256 -0.74 40.08 21.48
N GLU A 257 -1.62 39.91 22.46
CA GLU A 257 -1.34 40.25 23.86
C GLU A 257 -0.14 39.45 24.42
N SER A 258 -0.09 38.14 24.18
CA SER A 258 1.01 37.29 24.68
C SER A 258 2.38 37.59 24.07
N LEU A 259 2.40 38.20 22.88
CA LEU A 259 3.61 38.56 22.13
C LEU A 259 3.93 40.06 22.21
N ASP A 260 3.17 40.83 23.00
CA ASP A 260 3.29 42.29 23.12
C ASP A 260 3.20 43.01 21.76
N LEU A 261 2.23 42.60 20.94
CA LEU A 261 1.97 43.16 19.61
C LEU A 261 0.74 44.08 19.62
N PRO A 262 0.73 45.14 18.79
CA PRO A 262 -0.47 45.95 18.60
C PRO A 262 -1.64 45.12 18.06
N SER A 263 -2.85 45.50 18.44
CA SER A 263 -4.07 44.81 17.99
C SER A 263 -4.21 44.82 16.46
N LYS A 264 -4.68 43.72 15.89
CA LYS A 264 -4.93 43.53 14.45
C LYS A 264 -3.68 43.59 13.58
N THR A 265 -2.55 43.10 14.09
CA THR A 265 -1.29 43.00 13.35
C THR A 265 -1.05 41.61 12.76
N LEU A 266 -1.72 40.57 13.28
CA LEU A 266 -1.56 39.20 12.78
C LEU A 266 -2.43 38.88 11.57
N SER A 267 -1.86 38.17 10.60
CA SER A 267 -2.59 37.65 9.43
C SER A 267 -2.10 36.27 9.01
N PHE A 268 -3.01 35.38 8.63
CA PHE A 268 -2.65 34.03 8.19
C PHE A 268 -2.09 34.05 6.76
N THR A 269 -0.90 33.46 6.56
CA THR A 269 -0.23 33.48 5.24
C THR A 269 -0.73 32.40 4.27
N GLY A 270 -1.61 31.51 4.74
CA GLY A 270 -2.05 30.34 3.97
C GLY A 270 -1.09 29.15 4.05
N LYS A 271 0.08 29.29 4.68
CA LYS A 271 1.05 28.19 4.83
C LYS A 271 0.82 27.40 6.11
N THR A 272 0.90 26.09 5.99
CA THR A 272 0.79 25.14 7.11
C THR A 272 1.91 24.11 7.04
N LYS A 273 2.28 23.56 8.20
CA LYS A 273 3.29 22.50 8.33
C LYS A 273 2.74 21.42 9.27
N GLY A 274 2.96 20.14 8.94
CA GLY A 274 2.46 19.03 9.74
C GLY A 274 0.99 18.66 9.50
N THR A 275 0.52 17.66 10.26
CA THR A 275 -0.79 17.01 10.06
C THR A 275 -1.54 16.86 11.38
N GLY A 276 -2.87 16.75 11.28
CA GLY A 276 -3.75 16.55 12.43
C GLY A 276 -3.61 17.65 13.50
N ALA A 277 -3.63 17.25 14.76
CA ALA A 277 -3.53 18.13 15.92
C ALA A 277 -2.14 18.77 16.10
N LYS A 278 -1.10 18.26 15.42
CA LYS A 278 0.26 18.82 15.44
C LYS A 278 0.53 19.77 14.27
N ARG A 279 -0.52 20.28 13.63
CA ARG A 279 -0.38 21.18 12.49
C ARG A 279 -0.04 22.59 12.99
N ASN A 280 1.03 23.13 12.43
CA ASN A 280 1.46 24.50 12.65
C ASN A 280 0.97 25.38 11.49
N TYR A 281 0.63 26.62 11.81
CA TYR A 281 0.12 27.62 10.88
C TYR A 281 1.06 28.82 10.90
N GLN A 282 1.40 29.35 9.73
CA GLN A 282 2.27 30.53 9.66
C GLN A 282 1.43 31.80 9.67
N LEU A 283 1.75 32.72 10.57
CA LEU A 283 1.19 34.06 10.63
C LEU A 283 2.25 35.09 10.23
N ALA A 284 1.82 36.15 9.55
CA ALA A 284 2.61 37.34 9.30
C ALA A 284 2.25 38.41 10.32
N ILE A 285 3.27 39.10 10.85
CA ILE A 285 3.13 40.25 11.75
C ILE A 285 3.30 41.52 10.92
N LYS A 286 2.24 42.32 10.84
CA LYS A 286 2.25 43.61 10.16
C LYS A 286 3.12 44.62 10.92
N GLY A 287 3.95 45.37 10.22
CA GLY A 287 4.78 46.44 10.80
C GLY A 287 6.14 45.99 11.35
N GLN A 288 6.42 44.69 11.41
CA GLN A 288 7.76 44.17 11.70
C GLN A 288 8.35 43.53 10.44
N THR A 289 9.54 43.97 10.05
CA THR A 289 10.31 43.38 8.95
C THR A 289 11.48 42.58 9.51
N GLY A 290 11.69 41.38 8.94
CA GLY A 290 12.93 40.63 9.15
C GLY A 290 14.11 41.28 8.45
N LEU A 291 15.31 40.76 8.69
CA LEU A 291 16.57 41.25 8.11
C LEU A 291 16.55 41.35 6.57
N ASP A 292 15.71 40.54 5.92
CA ASP A 292 15.55 40.49 4.46
C ASP A 292 14.50 41.50 3.92
N GLY A 293 14.00 42.43 4.75
CA GLY A 293 12.95 43.39 4.36
C GLY A 293 11.54 42.79 4.19
N LYS A 294 11.36 41.49 4.48
CA LYS A 294 10.06 40.79 4.42
C LYS A 294 9.31 40.86 5.76
N PRO A 295 7.97 40.80 5.79
CA PRO A 295 7.23 40.77 7.05
C PRO A 295 7.72 39.64 7.97
N ARG A 296 7.86 39.92 9.26
CA ARG A 296 8.22 38.91 10.25
C ARG A 296 7.13 37.86 10.31
N MET A 297 7.55 36.59 10.28
CA MET A 297 6.64 35.44 10.28
C MET A 297 6.82 34.63 11.56
N VAL A 298 5.72 34.16 12.13
CA VAL A 298 5.72 33.26 13.29
C VAL A 298 4.94 32.00 12.96
N TRP A 299 5.35 30.87 13.52
CA TRP A 299 4.61 29.61 13.42
C TRP A 299 3.82 29.39 14.69
N VAL A 300 2.55 29.01 14.56
CA VAL A 300 1.66 28.83 15.71
C VAL A 300 0.97 27.49 15.65
N ILE A 301 0.67 26.93 16.81
CA ILE A 301 -0.16 25.74 16.97
C ILE A 301 -1.47 26.13 17.66
N VAL A 302 -2.55 25.42 17.32
CA VAL A 302 -3.86 25.57 17.96
C VAL A 302 -4.02 24.44 18.98
N ASP A 303 -4.27 24.78 20.25
CA ASP A 303 -4.55 23.78 21.27
C ASP A 303 -6.01 23.26 21.22
N LYS A 304 -6.36 22.33 22.12
CA LYS A 304 -7.72 21.75 22.16
C LYS A 304 -8.82 22.75 22.50
N ASN A 305 -8.46 23.88 23.11
CA ASN A 305 -9.36 24.94 23.55
C ASN A 305 -9.42 26.08 22.53
N GLY A 306 -8.74 25.97 21.39
CA GLY A 306 -8.65 27.01 20.37
C GLY A 306 -7.62 28.11 20.67
N LYS A 307 -6.80 27.93 21.71
CA LYS A 307 -5.72 28.85 22.07
C LYS A 307 -4.58 28.75 21.06
N LEU A 308 -4.03 29.90 20.65
CA LEU A 308 -2.82 29.94 19.83
C LEU A 308 -1.58 30.06 20.71
N SER A 309 -0.53 29.31 20.35
CA SER A 309 0.80 29.45 20.93
C SER A 309 1.87 29.41 19.86
N GLU A 310 2.91 30.23 20.02
CA GLU A 310 4.07 30.22 19.13
C GLU A 310 4.85 28.91 19.28
N VAL A 311 5.26 28.35 18.15
CA VAL A 311 6.15 27.20 18.07
C VAL A 311 7.57 27.73 17.80
N LYS A 312 8.44 27.60 18.80
CA LYS A 312 9.87 27.89 18.69
C LYS A 312 10.61 26.79 17.92
#